data_AF-A0A9E8MVV5-F1
#
_entry.id   AF-A0A9E8MVV5-F1
#
_cell.length_a   1.000
_cell.length_b   1.000
_cell.length_c   1.000
_cell.angle_alpha   90.00
_cell.angle_beta   90.00
_cell.angle_gamma   90.00
#
_symmetry.space_group_name_H-M   'P 1'
#
loop_
_entity.id
_entity.type
_entity.pdbx_description
1 polymer ?
#
loop_
_entity_poly.entity_id
_entity_poly.type
_entity_poly.pdbx_seq_one_letter_code
_entity_poly.pdbx_strand_id
1 'polypeptide(L)'
;MMYRDHSAADGDLVRVYVNDDVMVSRELLESHTKGFFLTLIEGDNVVDIEALNEGSSGPNTAEIIVLDDKGDVLLRSQWNLNTGVKATFTVRLIKDE
;
A
#
# COMPACT_ATOMS: atom_id res chain seq x y z
N MET A 1 -0.11 8.24 -0.49
CA MET A 1 -0.11 6.96 0.23
C MET A 1 1.26 6.75 0.87
N MET A 2 1.26 6.25 2.09
CA MET A 2 2.45 5.90 2.84
C MET A 2 2.41 4.43 3.23
N TYR A 3 3.59 3.82 3.36
CA TYR A 3 3.75 2.43 3.73
C TYR A 3 5.02 2.20 4.56
N ARG A 4 5.03 1.13 5.35
CA ARG A 4 6.19 0.66 6.12
C ARG A 4 6.03 -0.81 6.51
N ASP A 5 7.10 -1.36 7.07
CA ASP A 5 7.02 -2.58 7.87
C ASP A 5 6.51 -2.25 9.28
N HIS A 6 5.46 -2.91 9.75
CA HIS A 6 4.91 -2.67 11.09
C HIS A 6 5.42 -3.64 12.15
N SER A 7 6.21 -4.63 11.75
CA SER A 7 6.77 -5.66 12.60
C SER A 7 8.30 -5.55 12.58
N ALA A 8 9.00 -6.46 11.89
CA ALA A 8 10.44 -6.47 11.74
C ALA A 8 10.83 -6.28 10.27
N ALA A 9 11.55 -5.21 9.97
CA ALA A 9 12.08 -4.97 8.62
C ALA A 9 13.20 -5.97 8.28
N ASP A 10 12.81 -7.11 7.72
CA ASP A 10 13.69 -8.27 7.54
C ASP A 10 13.82 -8.73 6.07
N GLY A 11 13.35 -7.91 5.13
CA GLY A 11 13.45 -8.17 3.69
C GLY A 11 12.10 -8.27 2.97
N ASP A 12 11.01 -7.87 3.62
CA ASP A 12 9.68 -7.82 3.03
C ASP A 12 9.61 -6.91 1.79
N LEU A 13 9.09 -7.45 0.70
CA LEU A 13 8.99 -6.78 -0.59
C LEU A 13 7.54 -6.77 -1.06
N VAL A 14 7.08 -5.60 -1.50
CA VAL A 14 5.73 -5.43 -2.05
C VAL A 14 5.77 -4.84 -3.45
N ARG A 15 4.67 -5.03 -4.17
CA ARG A 15 4.35 -4.32 -5.41
C ARG A 15 3.02 -3.61 -5.24
N VAL A 16 2.93 -2.38 -5.76
CA VAL A 16 1.71 -1.57 -5.70
C VAL A 16 1.14 -1.38 -7.10
N TYR A 17 -0.16 -1.63 -7.23
CA TYR A 17 -0.94 -1.35 -8.42
C TYR A 17 -2.01 -0.31 -8.13
N VAL A 18 -2.33 0.51 -9.11
CA VAL A 18 -3.50 1.41 -9.08
C VAL A 18 -4.25 1.21 -10.39
N ASN A 19 -5.50 0.77 -10.31
CA ASN A 19 -6.32 0.41 -11.49
C ASN A 19 -5.58 -0.55 -12.45
N ASP A 20 -5.02 -1.64 -11.89
CA ASP A 20 -4.21 -2.66 -12.57
C ASP A 20 -2.85 -2.20 -13.14
N ASP A 21 -2.56 -0.89 -13.15
CA ASP A 21 -1.26 -0.37 -13.56
C ASP A 21 -0.23 -0.44 -12.42
N VAL A 22 0.97 -0.91 -12.75
CA VAL A 22 2.08 -1.02 -11.78
C VAL A 22 2.64 0.38 -11.48
N MET A 23 2.35 0.89 -10.28
CA MET A 23 2.88 2.18 -9.81
C MET A 23 4.22 2.01 -9.11
N VAL A 24 4.40 0.91 -8.38
CA VAL A 24 5.65 0.56 -7.71
C VAL A 24 5.92 -0.91 -7.95
N SER A 25 6.94 -1.21 -8.76
CA SER A 25 7.21 -2.58 -9.25
C SER A 25 7.77 -3.52 -8.20
N ARG A 26 8.57 -2.98 -7.27
CA ARG A 26 9.23 -3.69 -6.17
C ARG A 26 9.72 -2.68 -5.14
N GLU A 27 9.21 -2.78 -3.93
CA GLU A 27 9.56 -1.89 -2.82
C GLU A 27 9.89 -2.70 -1.57
N LEU A 28 10.99 -2.34 -0.90
CA LEU A 28 11.38 -2.91 0.38
C LEU A 28 10.60 -2.23 1.50
N LEU A 29 9.94 -3.01 2.36
CA LEU A 29 9.35 -2.49 3.59
C LEU A 29 10.44 -2.29 4.62
N GLU A 30 10.46 -1.11 5.21
CA GLU A 30 11.41 -0.71 6.25
C GLU A 30 10.62 -0.19 7.45
N SER A 31 11.24 -0.14 8.63
CA SER A 31 10.56 0.33 9.85
C SER A 31 10.17 1.81 9.80
N HIS A 32 10.85 2.59 8.96
CA HIS A 32 10.51 3.98 8.70
C HIS A 32 9.50 4.10 7.56
N THR A 33 8.64 5.12 7.65
CA THR A 33 7.59 5.34 6.67
C THR A 33 8.16 5.89 5.36
N LYS A 34 7.76 5.28 4.25
CA LYS A 34 7.99 5.75 2.88
C LYS A 34 6.65 5.97 2.19
N GLY A 35 6.63 6.57 1.00
CA GLY A 35 5.36 6.81 0.30
C GLY A 35 5.50 7.57 -1.01
N PHE A 36 4.38 7.65 -1.73
CA PHE A 36 4.24 8.40 -2.98
C PHE A 36 2.81 8.94 -3.12
N PHE A 37 2.61 9.92 -4.01
CA PHE A 37 1.30 10.46 -4.30
C PHE A 37 0.52 9.55 -5.24
N LEU A 38 -0.74 9.26 -4.91
CA LEU A 38 -1.66 8.58 -5.80
C LEU A 38 -2.35 9.65 -6.66
N THR A 39 -2.25 9.54 -7.98
CA THR A 39 -3.07 10.35 -8.89
C THR A 39 -4.38 9.61 -9.12
N LEU A 40 -5.46 10.12 -8.51
CA LEU A 40 -6.78 9.52 -8.61
C LEU A 40 -7.53 10.06 -9.83
N ILE A 41 -8.29 9.19 -10.49
CA ILE A 41 -9.33 9.59 -11.44
C ILE A 41 -10.67 9.73 -10.72
N GLU A 42 -11.61 10.45 -11.33
CA GLU A 42 -12.97 10.56 -10.82
C GLU A 42 -13.63 9.18 -10.72
N GLY A 43 -14.36 8.93 -9.62
CA GLY A 43 -14.93 7.63 -9.32
C GLY A 43 -13.99 6.72 -8.54
N ASP A 44 -14.11 5.41 -8.75
CA ASP A 44 -13.38 4.39 -7.99
C ASP A 44 -11.95 4.21 -8.50
N ASN A 45 -11.00 4.21 -7.56
CA ASN A 45 -9.60 3.88 -7.79
C ASN A 45 -9.24 2.67 -6.92
N VAL A 46 -8.98 1.53 -7.56
CA VAL A 46 -8.62 0.29 -6.86
C VAL A 46 -7.11 0.28 -6.66
N VAL A 47 -6.68 0.09 -5.42
CA VAL A 47 -5.27 -0.02 -5.05
C VAL A 47 -5.02 -1.42 -4.52
N ASP A 48 -4.09 -2.13 -5.16
CA ASP A 48 -3.63 -3.45 -4.72
C ASP A 48 -2.20 -3.36 -4.21
N ILE A 49 -1.93 -4.07 -3.13
CA ILE A 49 -0.59 -4.29 -2.60
C ILE A 49 -0.32 -5.78 -2.53
N GLU A 50 0.55 -6.25 -3.40
CA GLU A 50 0.94 -7.65 -3.53
C GLU A 50 2.21 -7.90 -2.73
N ALA A 51 2.19 -8.91 -1.84
CA ALA A 51 3.40 -9.40 -1.21
C ALA A 51 4.24 -10.20 -2.22
N LEU A 52 5.44 -9.71 -2.55
CA LEU A 52 6.36 -10.38 -3.47
C LEU A 52 7.19 -11.47 -2.79
N ASN A 53 7.30 -11.42 -1.46
CA ASN A 53 7.93 -12.43 -0.60
C ASN A 53 7.37 -12.32 0.84
N GLU A 54 8.01 -13.00 1.78
CA GLU A 54 7.72 -13.00 3.22
C GLU A 54 8.99 -12.70 4.04
N GLY A 55 9.89 -11.88 3.48
CA GLY A 55 11.14 -11.53 4.13
C GLY A 55 12.00 -12.73 4.49
N SER A 56 12.67 -12.66 5.65
CA SER A 56 13.41 -13.77 6.24
C SER A 56 12.55 -14.62 7.18
N SER A 57 11.47 -14.04 7.69
CA SER A 57 10.49 -14.62 8.60
C SER A 57 9.09 -14.16 8.20
N GLY A 58 8.31 -15.07 7.61
CA GLY A 58 6.94 -14.75 7.23
C GLY A 58 5.99 -14.50 8.40
N PRO A 59 4.84 -13.86 8.14
CA PRO A 59 4.38 -13.34 6.84
C PRO A 59 4.97 -11.97 6.49
N ASN A 60 4.63 -11.42 5.32
CA ASN A 60 4.94 -10.04 4.97
C ASN A 60 4.08 -9.05 5.78
N THR A 61 4.70 -8.06 6.45
CA THR A 61 4.03 -7.22 7.47
C THR A 61 3.83 -5.75 7.06
N ALA A 62 3.11 -5.53 5.98
CA ALA A 62 2.82 -4.20 5.44
C ALA A 62 1.84 -3.39 6.30
N GLU A 63 2.22 -2.17 6.69
CA GLU A 63 1.29 -1.13 7.15
C GLU A 63 1.12 -0.06 6.08
N ILE A 64 -0.12 0.31 5.81
CA ILE A 64 -0.50 1.34 4.83
C ILE A 64 -1.26 2.45 5.52
N ILE A 65 -0.93 3.68 5.13
CA ILE A 65 -1.63 4.89 5.53
C ILE A 65 -1.98 5.69 4.27
N VAL A 66 -3.26 6.01 4.09
CA VAL A 66 -3.75 6.88 3.02
C VAL A 66 -4.22 8.17 3.65
N LEU A 67 -3.72 9.28 3.14
CA LEU A 67 -4.12 10.63 3.55
C LEU A 67 -4.85 11.30 2.39
N ASP A 68 -5.76 12.22 2.70
CA ASP A 68 -6.27 13.17 1.72
C ASP A 68 -5.27 14.31 1.45
N ASP A 69 -5.68 15.30 0.65
CA ASP A 69 -4.87 16.46 0.27
C ASP A 69 -4.65 17.46 1.41
N LYS A 70 -5.45 17.38 2.50
CA LYS A 70 -5.31 18.17 3.72
C LYS A 70 -4.43 17.48 4.76
N GLY A 71 -4.06 16.22 4.51
CA GLY A 71 -3.26 15.40 5.41
C GLY A 71 -4.08 14.60 6.42
N ASP A 72 -5.41 14.58 6.29
CA ASP A 72 -6.30 13.80 7.14
C ASP A 72 -6.23 12.31 6.75
N VAL A 73 -6.25 11.43 7.75
CA VAL A 73 -6.16 9.98 7.52
C VAL A 73 -7.48 9.44 6.98
N LEU A 74 -7.47 8.97 5.74
CA LEU A 74 -8.60 8.27 5.11
C LEU A 74 -8.59 6.77 5.45
N LEU A 75 -7.40 6.17 5.51
CA LEU A 75 -7.21 4.75 5.80
C LEU A 75 -5.91 4.55 6.58
N ARG A 76 -5.95 3.66 7.57
CA ARG A 76 -4.77 3.07 8.19
C ARG A 76 -5.03 1.60 8.44
N SER A 77 -4.19 0.72 7.88
CA SER A 77 -4.34 -0.72 8.02
C SER A 77 -3.00 -1.43 8.10
N GLN A 78 -2.98 -2.56 8.80
CA GLN A 78 -1.84 -3.46 8.96
C GLN A 78 -2.24 -4.81 8.39
N TRP A 79 -1.38 -5.38 7.55
CA TRP A 79 -1.63 -6.63 6.85
C TRP A 79 -0.47 -7.58 7.00
N ASN A 80 -0.84 -8.84 7.27
CA ASN A 80 0.05 -9.99 7.30
C ASN A 80 -0.25 -10.83 6.07
N LEU A 81 0.60 -10.73 5.04
CA LEU A 81 0.34 -11.27 3.72
C LEU A 81 1.29 -12.43 3.40
N ASN A 82 0.72 -13.53 2.91
CA ASN A 82 1.54 -14.58 2.32
C ASN A 82 2.01 -14.16 0.92
N THR A 83 3.10 -14.73 0.44
CA THR A 83 3.63 -14.44 -0.91
C THR A 83 2.57 -14.64 -1.99
N GLY A 84 2.40 -13.65 -2.87
CA GLY A 84 1.42 -13.62 -3.95
C GLY A 84 0.01 -13.16 -3.54
N VAL A 85 -0.26 -12.97 -2.25
CA VAL A 85 -1.53 -12.41 -1.77
C VAL A 85 -1.54 -10.91 -1.97
N LYS A 86 -2.68 -10.39 -2.44
CA LYS A 86 -2.97 -8.97 -2.56
C LYS A 86 -3.86 -8.49 -1.42
N ALA A 87 -3.48 -7.40 -0.77
CA ALA A 87 -4.39 -6.58 -0.01
C ALA A 87 -4.96 -5.48 -0.91
N THR A 88 -6.27 -5.34 -0.93
CA THR A 88 -6.98 -4.41 -1.83
C THR A 88 -7.80 -3.42 -1.03
N PHE A 89 -7.74 -2.15 -1.41
CA PHE A 89 -8.68 -1.13 -0.97
C PHE A 89 -9.09 -0.24 -2.14
N THR A 90 -10.22 0.45 -2.00
CA THR A 90 -10.75 1.35 -3.02
C THR A 90 -10.86 2.76 -2.47
N VAL A 91 -10.34 3.74 -3.21
CA VAL A 91 -10.51 5.17 -2.91
C VAL A 91 -11.43 5.76 -3.96
N ARG A 92 -12.57 6.32 -3.52
CA ARG A 92 -13.52 6.98 -4.42
C ARG A 92 -13.31 8.49 -4.40
N LEU A 93 -12.91 9.05 -5.54
CA LEU A 93 -12.86 10.51 -5.74
C LEU A 93 -14.23 11.00 -6.18
N ILE A 94 -14.86 11.83 -5.36
CA ILE A 94 -16.13 12.50 -5.66
C ILE A 94 -15.80 13.95 -6.00
N LYS A 95 -16.19 14.43 -7.18
CA LYS A 95 -16.15 15.86 -7.49
C LYS A 95 -17.37 16.52 -6.88
N ASP A 96 -17.16 17.63 -6.18
CA ASP A 96 -18.26 18.53 -5.86
C ASP A 96 -18.79 19.13 -7.17
N GLU A 97 -20.12 19.12 -7.34
CA GLU A 97 -20.82 19.72 -8.49
C GLU A 97 -20.68 21.24 -8.55
#